data_AF-A0A7V9EHX3-F1
#
_entry.id   AF-A0A7V9EHX3-F1
#
_cell.length_a   1.000
_cell.length_b   1.000
_cell.length_c   1.000
_cell.angle_alpha   90.00
_cell.angle_beta   90.00
_cell.angle_gamma   90.00
#
_symmetry.space_group_name_H-M   'P 1'
#
loop_
_entity.id
_entity.type
_entity.pdbx_description
1 polymer ?
#
loop_
_entity_poly.entity_id
_entity_poly.type
_entity_poly.pdbx_seq_one_letter_code
_entity_poly.pdbx_strand_id
1 'polypeptide(L)'
;MTAGMRKAAQIAGATAVVLALGIPLAALPASRGGESTATPAAPPSFTRDVAPIIQQKCAGCHQLGGIAPVPFHTAQQISSRSALIAATVQAGLMPPWPPGPRSPSYAGEQERRLSATERATLLAWARAGADVDGPARKPLPKKPVQVAPGESVLALRMPSTYKPRAAKGVTDDYRCFLLDPDRSGDSFVTSARIEPGAAKVVHHVILFRVSRGQVADAKRLDSGAAGLGWNCFGGTGLPTGDGSGSIQDSLNDANWVAAWAPGWGGNRLPQGTGVLLPAGSQIVMQVHYNLLNGRTRDRSRAVLTVAPSAANLTPLQTMLLPAPVEIPCAKGEQGRLCDRNEALFDLTSKYGSQAAFVPAGLLILCRGNAANPRAGAVSTCDRRLTQPTTIHVAAGHMHLLG
;
A
#
# COMPACT_ATOMS: atom_id res chain seq x y z
N MET A 1 -77.18 -29.14 21.88
CA MET A 1 -76.97 -28.56 20.53
C MET A 1 -75.80 -29.32 19.91
N THR A 2 -76.03 -30.60 19.59
CA THR A 2 -76.34 -31.18 18.25
C THR A 2 -75.07 -31.27 17.38
N ALA A 3 -74.61 -32.42 16.90
CA ALA A 3 -75.00 -33.83 17.02
C ALA A 3 -73.87 -34.68 16.41
N GLY A 4 -73.58 -35.85 16.98
CA GLY A 4 -73.56 -37.13 16.22
C GLY A 4 -72.14 -37.64 15.98
N MET A 5 -71.68 -38.73 16.61
CA MET A 5 -71.86 -40.13 16.17
C MET A 5 -71.37 -40.35 14.73
N ARG A 6 -70.66 -41.40 14.31
CA ARG A 6 -70.14 -42.65 14.87
C ARG A 6 -69.43 -43.36 13.68
N LYS A 7 -68.56 -44.32 13.99
CA LYS A 7 -68.28 -45.57 13.24
C LYS A 7 -67.45 -45.55 11.94
N ALA A 8 -66.39 -46.37 12.03
CA ALA A 8 -65.75 -47.25 11.05
C ALA A 8 -66.55 -47.65 9.79
N ALA A 9 -65.84 -47.78 8.66
CA ALA A 9 -65.88 -48.97 7.80
C ALA A 9 -64.82 -48.92 6.67
N GLN A 10 -64.07 -50.02 6.58
CA GLN A 10 -63.56 -50.77 5.42
C GLN A 10 -63.38 -50.15 4.01
N ILE A 11 -62.16 -50.32 3.51
CA ILE A 11 -61.73 -51.01 2.26
C ILE A 11 -62.62 -50.86 1.00
N ALA A 12 -62.04 -50.25 -0.04
CA ALA A 12 -62.23 -50.65 -1.44
C ALA A 12 -60.96 -50.31 -2.24
N GLY A 13 -60.43 -51.27 -2.99
CA GLY A 13 -59.21 -51.13 -3.78
C GLY A 13 -59.44 -50.60 -5.20
N ALA A 14 -58.35 -50.21 -5.86
CA ALA A 14 -58.24 -50.18 -7.31
C ALA A 14 -56.76 -50.29 -7.73
N THR A 15 -56.49 -51.36 -8.46
CA THR A 15 -55.25 -51.74 -9.16
C THR A 15 -54.94 -50.85 -10.36
N ALA A 16 -53.66 -50.54 -10.59
CA ALA A 16 -53.15 -50.20 -11.92
C ALA A 16 -51.65 -50.57 -12.07
N VAL A 17 -51.47 -51.70 -12.75
CA VAL A 17 -50.37 -52.25 -13.56
C VAL A 17 -49.17 -51.32 -13.86
N VAL A 18 -47.97 -51.83 -13.57
CA VAL A 18 -46.66 -51.35 -14.05
C VAL A 18 -46.23 -52.21 -15.25
N LEU A 19 -46.05 -51.60 -16.43
CA LEU A 19 -45.41 -52.24 -17.58
C LEU A 19 -43.90 -51.92 -17.59
N ALA A 20 -43.09 -52.98 -17.50
CA ALA A 20 -41.64 -52.93 -17.72
C ALA A 20 -41.33 -53.08 -19.22
N LEU A 21 -40.54 -52.15 -19.77
CA LEU A 21 -39.91 -52.29 -21.08
C LEU A 21 -38.39 -52.23 -20.89
N GLY A 22 -37.74 -53.38 -21.09
CA GLY A 22 -36.29 -53.53 -21.05
C GLY A 22 -35.64 -52.97 -22.31
N ILE A 23 -34.57 -52.18 -22.13
CA ILE A 23 -33.67 -51.73 -23.20
C ILE A 23 -32.38 -52.57 -23.10
N PRO A 24 -31.86 -53.14 -24.20
CA PRO A 24 -30.66 -53.97 -24.15
C PRO A 24 -29.40 -53.15 -23.91
N LEU A 25 -28.54 -53.65 -23.04
CA LEU A 25 -27.22 -53.10 -22.72
C LEU A 25 -26.25 -53.46 -23.87
N ALA A 26 -25.98 -52.51 -24.77
CA ALA A 26 -24.94 -52.66 -25.79
C ALA A 26 -23.57 -52.36 -25.15
N ALA A 27 -22.68 -53.35 -25.16
CA ALA A 27 -21.30 -53.22 -24.71
C ALA A 27 -20.49 -52.35 -25.68
N LEU A 28 -20.19 -51.12 -25.27
CA LEU A 28 -19.23 -50.25 -25.94
C LEU A 28 -17.81 -50.76 -25.67
N PRO A 29 -16.95 -50.93 -26.69
CA PRO A 29 -15.55 -51.27 -26.48
C PRO A 29 -14.86 -50.10 -25.76
N ALA A 30 -14.26 -50.40 -24.61
CA ALA A 30 -13.42 -49.47 -23.88
C ALA A 30 -12.15 -49.20 -24.69
N SER A 31 -12.18 -48.12 -25.48
CA SER A 31 -10.97 -47.53 -26.04
C SER A 31 -10.10 -47.08 -24.87
N ARG A 32 -9.05 -47.85 -24.56
CA ARG A 32 -7.93 -47.39 -23.71
C ARG A 32 -7.29 -46.21 -24.42
N GLY A 33 -7.78 -45.01 -24.14
CA GLY A 33 -7.07 -43.77 -24.46
C GLY A 33 -5.72 -43.85 -23.76
N GLY A 34 -4.65 -43.91 -24.54
CA GLY A 34 -3.30 -43.89 -24.01
C GLY A 34 -3.12 -42.69 -23.11
N GLU A 35 -2.69 -42.94 -21.87
CA GLU A 35 -2.09 -41.90 -21.06
C GLU A 35 -0.92 -41.34 -21.86
N SER A 36 -1.12 -40.15 -22.41
CA SER A 36 -0.03 -39.32 -22.91
C SER A 36 0.83 -39.01 -21.69
N THR A 37 1.91 -39.77 -21.52
CA THR A 37 2.99 -39.42 -20.61
C THR A 37 3.63 -38.15 -21.17
N ALA A 38 3.04 -37.01 -20.81
CA ALA A 38 3.63 -35.72 -21.08
C ALA A 38 5.03 -35.73 -20.43
N THR A 39 6.07 -35.70 -21.26
CA THR A 39 7.45 -35.51 -20.80
C THR A 39 7.47 -34.35 -19.81
N PRO A 40 8.00 -34.53 -18.59
CA PRO A 40 8.08 -33.44 -17.62
C PRO A 40 8.76 -32.25 -18.29
N ALA A 41 8.06 -31.11 -18.34
CA ALA A 41 8.64 -29.90 -18.89
C ALA A 41 9.95 -29.62 -18.17
N ALA A 42 11.01 -29.34 -18.93
CA ALA A 42 12.32 -29.02 -18.36
C ALA A 42 12.18 -27.87 -17.34
N PRO A 43 12.90 -27.93 -16.21
CA PRO A 43 12.79 -26.90 -15.19
C PRO A 43 13.20 -25.53 -15.76
N PRO A 44 12.63 -24.43 -15.24
CA PRO A 44 13.00 -23.10 -15.72
C PRO A 44 14.49 -22.82 -15.52
N SER A 45 15.12 -22.23 -16.53
CA SER A 45 16.50 -21.78 -16.49
C SER A 45 16.62 -20.51 -15.63
N PHE A 46 17.65 -20.43 -14.80
CA PHE A 46 17.86 -19.24 -13.99
C PHE A 46 18.12 -18.02 -14.87
N THR A 47 19.05 -18.10 -15.81
CA THR A 47 19.48 -16.97 -16.63
C THR A 47 18.41 -16.51 -17.63
N ARG A 48 17.70 -17.47 -18.22
CA ARG A 48 16.67 -17.20 -19.24
C ARG A 48 15.33 -16.79 -18.62
N ASP A 49 14.88 -17.50 -17.59
CA ASP A 49 13.48 -17.39 -17.12
C ASP A 49 13.37 -16.66 -15.77
N VAL A 50 14.26 -16.94 -14.81
CA VAL A 50 14.14 -16.41 -13.43
C VAL A 50 14.79 -15.05 -13.25
N ALA A 51 16.03 -14.89 -13.73
CA ALA A 51 16.82 -13.69 -13.55
C ALA A 51 16.17 -12.42 -14.15
N PRO A 52 15.46 -12.46 -15.31
CA PRO A 52 14.68 -11.31 -15.77
C PRO A 52 13.56 -10.91 -14.81
N ILE A 53 12.84 -11.89 -14.24
CA ILE A 53 11.75 -11.64 -13.29
C ILE A 53 12.32 -10.99 -12.02
N ILE A 54 13.40 -11.57 -11.48
CA ILE A 54 14.07 -11.01 -10.29
C ILE A 54 14.57 -9.59 -10.58
N GLN A 55 15.19 -9.33 -11.73
CA GLN A 55 15.67 -8.00 -12.12
C GLN A 55 14.53 -6.97 -12.17
N GLN A 56 13.41 -7.34 -12.80
CA GLN A 56 12.32 -6.41 -13.05
C GLN A 56 11.42 -6.19 -11.82
N LYS A 57 11.23 -7.21 -10.99
CA LYS A 57 10.22 -7.22 -9.92
C LYS A 57 10.80 -7.13 -8.50
N CYS A 58 12.04 -7.58 -8.31
CA CYS A 58 12.61 -7.75 -6.96
C CYS A 58 13.88 -6.91 -6.73
N ALA A 59 14.78 -6.85 -7.72
CA ALA A 59 16.13 -6.31 -7.55
C ALA A 59 16.16 -4.82 -7.19
N GLY A 60 15.14 -4.04 -7.55
CA GLY A 60 15.04 -2.62 -7.17
C GLY A 60 14.99 -2.38 -5.65
N CYS A 61 14.31 -3.27 -4.92
CA CYS A 61 14.25 -3.24 -3.45
C CYS A 61 15.36 -4.09 -2.82
N HIS A 62 15.68 -5.23 -3.44
CA HIS A 62 16.71 -6.19 -3.01
C HIS A 62 18.10 -5.85 -3.55
N GLN A 63 18.46 -4.57 -3.64
CA GLN A 63 19.82 -4.15 -3.98
C GLN A 63 20.61 -3.79 -2.72
N LEU A 64 21.94 -3.71 -2.83
CA LEU A 64 22.78 -3.21 -1.75
C LEU A 64 22.38 -1.76 -1.41
N GLY A 65 22.14 -1.48 -0.13
CA GLY A 65 21.61 -0.19 0.33
C GLY A 65 20.12 0.04 -0.01
N GLY A 66 19.43 -0.96 -0.56
CA GLY A 66 17.98 -0.96 -0.77
C GLY A 66 17.21 -1.22 0.52
N ILE A 67 15.87 -1.15 0.43
CA ILE A 67 14.97 -1.30 1.60
C ILE A 67 14.85 -2.75 2.07
N ALA A 68 15.02 -3.72 1.17
CA ALA A 68 14.87 -5.11 1.55
C ALA A 68 16.09 -5.56 2.37
N PRO A 69 15.89 -6.30 3.48
CA PRO A 69 16.99 -6.71 4.37
C PRO A 69 17.97 -7.69 3.70
N VAL A 70 17.56 -8.29 2.58
CA VAL A 70 18.31 -9.31 1.86
C VAL A 70 18.64 -8.81 0.45
N PRO A 71 19.91 -8.63 0.08
CA PRO A 71 20.28 -8.27 -1.27
C PRO A 71 20.29 -9.49 -2.22
N PHE A 72 19.83 -9.29 -3.45
CA PHE A 72 19.86 -10.23 -4.58
C PHE A 72 20.97 -9.86 -5.57
N HIS A 73 22.18 -9.67 -5.05
CA HIS A 73 23.33 -9.22 -5.84
C HIS A 73 23.99 -10.35 -6.64
N THR A 74 23.87 -11.61 -6.18
CA THR A 74 24.48 -12.78 -6.83
C THR A 74 23.47 -13.90 -7.03
N ALA A 75 23.71 -14.77 -8.02
CA ALA A 75 22.83 -15.91 -8.31
C ALA A 75 22.75 -16.87 -7.12
N GLN A 76 23.87 -17.14 -6.44
CA GLN A 76 23.92 -17.99 -5.25
C GLN A 76 23.09 -17.43 -4.09
N GLN A 77 23.08 -16.10 -3.89
CA GLN A 77 22.24 -15.47 -2.87
C GLN A 77 20.75 -15.66 -3.14
N ILE A 78 20.34 -15.61 -4.41
CA ILE A 78 18.97 -15.82 -4.84
C ILE A 78 18.60 -17.30 -4.69
N SER A 79 19.44 -18.22 -5.20
CA SER A 79 19.25 -19.67 -5.11
C SER A 79 19.15 -20.19 -3.67
N SER A 80 20.08 -19.79 -2.79
CA SER A 80 20.06 -20.16 -1.37
C SER A 80 18.80 -19.71 -0.60
N ARG A 81 17.98 -18.84 -1.19
CA ARG A 81 16.73 -18.32 -0.62
C ARG A 81 15.50 -18.70 -1.43
N SER A 82 15.63 -19.60 -2.40
CA SER A 82 14.55 -20.02 -3.28
C SER A 82 13.30 -20.47 -2.53
N ALA A 83 13.45 -21.18 -1.40
CA ALA A 83 12.34 -21.58 -0.54
C ALA A 83 11.57 -20.37 0.04
N LEU A 84 12.28 -19.34 0.53
CA LEU A 84 11.66 -18.13 1.05
C LEU A 84 11.03 -17.29 -0.06
N ILE A 85 11.71 -17.19 -1.21
CA ILE A 85 11.15 -16.54 -2.41
C ILE A 85 9.85 -17.24 -2.81
N ALA A 86 9.86 -18.58 -2.90
CA ALA A 86 8.69 -19.36 -3.26
C ALA A 86 7.54 -19.15 -2.26
N ALA A 87 7.81 -19.23 -0.95
CA ALA A 87 6.81 -19.04 0.09
C ALA A 87 6.17 -17.64 0.04
N THR A 88 6.98 -16.59 -0.04
CA THR A 88 6.49 -15.19 -0.08
C THR A 88 5.79 -14.85 -1.38
N VAL A 89 6.29 -15.35 -2.52
CA VAL A 89 5.62 -15.24 -3.81
C VAL A 89 4.28 -15.96 -3.75
N GLN A 90 4.24 -17.22 -3.31
CA GLN A 90 3.00 -18.01 -3.20
C GLN A 90 1.96 -17.33 -2.32
N ALA A 91 2.37 -16.78 -1.18
CA ALA A 91 1.50 -16.02 -0.28
C ALA A 91 1.09 -14.64 -0.82
N GLY A 92 1.67 -14.18 -1.93
CA GLY A 92 1.37 -12.87 -2.53
C GLY A 92 1.97 -11.69 -1.76
N LEU A 93 2.90 -11.95 -0.85
CA LEU A 93 3.59 -10.92 -0.06
C LEU A 93 4.67 -10.19 -0.88
N MET A 94 5.23 -10.87 -1.88
CA MET A 94 6.31 -10.34 -2.72
C MET A 94 6.01 -10.48 -4.22
N PRO A 95 6.33 -9.46 -5.05
CA PRO A 95 6.63 -8.08 -4.62
C PRO A 95 5.42 -7.44 -3.91
N PRO A 96 5.62 -6.50 -2.96
CA PRO A 96 4.51 -5.93 -2.22
C PRO A 96 3.52 -5.23 -3.16
N TRP A 97 2.27 -5.67 -3.10
CA TRP A 97 1.16 -5.10 -3.87
C TRP A 97 -0.03 -4.90 -2.93
N PRO A 98 -0.14 -3.73 -2.28
CA PRO A 98 -1.21 -3.46 -1.32
C PRO A 98 -2.63 -3.68 -1.86
N PRO A 99 -2.95 -3.38 -3.14
CA PRO A 99 -4.28 -3.67 -3.66
C PRO A 99 -4.60 -5.16 -3.67
N GLY A 100 -5.68 -5.56 -2.99
CA GLY A 100 -6.15 -6.94 -2.96
C GLY A 100 -6.81 -7.39 -4.28
N PRO A 101 -7.12 -8.69 -4.44
CA PRO A 101 -7.68 -9.26 -5.67
C PRO A 101 -9.08 -8.73 -6.03
N ARG A 102 -9.79 -8.09 -5.10
CA ARG A 102 -11.08 -7.42 -5.33
C ARG A 102 -10.95 -5.99 -5.85
N SER A 103 -9.72 -5.48 -5.98
CA SER A 103 -9.49 -4.13 -6.47
C SER A 103 -9.73 -4.08 -7.99
N PRO A 104 -10.23 -2.96 -8.53
CA PRO A 104 -10.24 -2.75 -9.97
C PRO A 104 -8.80 -2.71 -10.52
N SER A 105 -8.66 -2.83 -11.84
CA SER A 105 -7.36 -2.70 -12.49
C SER A 105 -6.79 -1.29 -12.34
N TYR A 106 -5.48 -1.21 -12.08
CA TYR A 106 -4.75 0.05 -12.04
C TYR A 106 -3.94 0.23 -13.31
N ALA A 107 -3.74 1.47 -13.74
CA ALA A 107 -2.86 1.76 -14.85
C ALA A 107 -1.42 1.29 -14.53
N GLY A 108 -0.86 0.42 -15.36
CA GLY A 108 0.52 -0.06 -15.19
C GLY A 108 0.73 -1.11 -14.09
N GLU A 109 -0.34 -1.70 -13.51
CA GLU A 109 -0.18 -2.69 -12.43
C GLU A 109 0.67 -3.90 -12.80
N GLN A 110 0.66 -4.30 -14.07
CA GLN A 110 1.44 -5.39 -14.60
C GLN A 110 2.95 -5.16 -14.46
N GLU A 111 3.40 -3.91 -14.32
CA GLU A 111 4.81 -3.59 -14.07
C GLU A 111 5.20 -3.88 -12.62
N ARG A 112 4.25 -3.78 -11.68
CA ARG A 112 4.49 -3.93 -10.23
C ARG A 112 4.12 -5.30 -9.67
N ARG A 113 3.22 -6.03 -10.33
CA ARG A 113 2.77 -7.37 -9.92
C ARG A 113 3.54 -8.45 -10.66
N LEU A 114 3.56 -9.66 -10.08
CA LEU A 114 3.87 -10.88 -10.80
C LEU A 114 2.62 -11.37 -11.53
N SER A 115 2.74 -11.59 -12.83
CA SER A 115 1.77 -12.36 -13.61
C SER A 115 1.69 -13.81 -13.14
N ALA A 116 0.64 -14.52 -13.55
CA ALA A 116 0.48 -15.94 -13.25
C ALA A 116 1.68 -16.77 -13.77
N THR A 117 2.16 -16.46 -14.97
CA THR A 117 3.31 -17.14 -15.59
C THR A 117 4.61 -16.86 -14.86
N GLU A 118 4.89 -15.60 -14.50
CA GLU A 118 6.12 -15.25 -13.75
C GLU A 118 6.12 -15.94 -12.37
N ARG A 119 4.97 -15.93 -11.69
CA ARG A 119 4.78 -16.65 -10.42
C ARG A 119 5.03 -18.14 -10.58
N ALA A 120 4.41 -18.78 -11.56
CA ALA A 120 4.59 -20.21 -11.83
C ALA A 120 6.05 -20.55 -12.14
N THR A 121 6.74 -19.69 -12.88
CA THR A 121 8.17 -19.82 -13.21
C THR A 121 9.04 -19.83 -11.96
N LEU A 122 8.87 -18.85 -11.06
CA LEU A 122 9.62 -18.78 -9.81
C LEU A 122 9.36 -20.00 -8.91
N LEU A 123 8.11 -20.44 -8.81
CA LEU A 123 7.73 -21.60 -8.01
C LEU A 123 8.23 -22.93 -8.60
N ALA A 124 8.20 -23.08 -9.92
CA ALA A 124 8.72 -24.26 -10.60
C ALA A 124 10.25 -24.35 -10.47
N TRP A 125 10.96 -23.24 -10.67
CA TRP A 125 12.42 -23.17 -10.48
C TRP A 125 12.82 -23.52 -9.04
N ALA A 126 12.13 -22.95 -8.04
CA ALA A 126 12.42 -23.24 -6.64
C ALA A 126 12.16 -24.72 -6.29
N ARG A 127 11.08 -25.32 -6.81
CA ARG A 127 10.78 -26.76 -6.61
C ARG A 127 11.78 -27.68 -7.29
N ALA A 128 12.40 -27.24 -8.39
CA ALA A 128 13.38 -28.01 -9.14
C ALA A 128 14.80 -27.95 -8.57
N GLY A 129 15.00 -27.41 -7.36
CA GLY A 129 16.31 -27.31 -6.71
C GLY A 129 16.97 -25.94 -6.82
N ALA A 130 16.36 -25.00 -7.56
CA ALA A 130 16.82 -23.62 -7.70
C ALA A 130 18.23 -23.49 -8.28
N ASP A 131 18.58 -24.36 -9.22
CA ASP A 131 19.86 -24.35 -9.91
C ASP A 131 20.10 -23.02 -10.64
N VAL A 132 21.37 -22.60 -10.68
CA VAL A 132 21.80 -21.36 -11.33
C VAL A 132 22.77 -21.69 -12.46
N ASP A 133 22.38 -21.34 -13.68
CA ASP A 133 23.15 -21.56 -14.92
C ASP A 133 23.87 -20.30 -15.41
N GLY A 134 23.89 -19.24 -14.60
CA GLY A 134 24.54 -17.97 -14.91
C GLY A 134 24.37 -16.92 -13.81
N PRO A 135 24.87 -15.69 -14.03
CA PRO A 135 24.92 -14.66 -12.99
C PRO A 135 23.55 -14.00 -12.74
N ALA A 136 23.40 -13.43 -11.54
CA ALA A 136 22.26 -12.55 -11.27
C ALA A 136 22.34 -11.30 -12.16
N ARG A 137 21.17 -10.80 -12.56
CA ARG A 137 21.07 -9.55 -13.31
C ARG A 137 21.05 -8.36 -12.35
N LYS A 138 21.81 -7.31 -12.69
CA LYS A 138 21.84 -6.07 -11.90
C LYS A 138 20.46 -5.39 -11.90
N PRO A 139 20.07 -4.69 -10.82
CA PRO A 139 18.87 -3.87 -10.80
C PRO A 139 18.82 -2.93 -12.01
N LEU A 140 17.63 -2.73 -12.58
CA LEU A 140 17.48 -1.75 -13.65
C LEU A 140 17.84 -0.34 -13.12
N PRO A 141 18.59 0.46 -13.88
CA PRO A 141 18.89 1.82 -13.47
C PRO A 141 17.58 2.60 -13.32
N LYS A 142 17.51 3.45 -12.29
CA LYS A 142 16.40 4.41 -12.17
C LYS A 142 16.42 5.30 -13.40
N LYS A 143 15.33 5.31 -14.17
CA LYS A 143 15.19 6.23 -15.30
C LYS A 143 15.25 7.66 -14.75
N PRO A 144 16.17 8.52 -15.23
CA PRO A 144 16.16 9.92 -14.85
C PRO A 144 14.79 10.52 -15.15
N VAL A 145 14.27 11.32 -14.23
CA VAL A 145 13.06 12.09 -14.52
C VAL A 145 13.46 13.17 -15.51
N GLN A 146 12.99 13.02 -16.75
CA GLN A 146 13.18 14.04 -17.79
C GLN A 146 12.50 15.35 -17.35
N VAL A 147 12.98 16.51 -17.78
CA VAL A 147 12.25 17.78 -17.58
C VAL A 147 11.76 18.17 -18.97
N ALA A 148 10.43 18.21 -19.15
CA ALA A 148 9.82 18.55 -20.42
C ALA A 148 9.98 20.06 -20.70
N PRO A 149 9.91 20.49 -21.98
CA PRO A 149 9.93 21.92 -22.31
C PRO A 149 8.87 22.70 -21.52
N GLY A 150 9.28 23.83 -20.94
CA GLY A 150 8.43 24.68 -20.10
C GLY A 150 8.29 24.24 -18.64
N GLU A 151 8.75 23.04 -18.27
CA GLU A 151 8.83 22.63 -16.87
C GLU A 151 10.07 23.20 -16.18
N SER A 152 10.03 23.23 -14.85
CA SER A 152 11.15 23.62 -13.99
C SER A 152 11.32 22.63 -12.84
N VAL A 153 12.49 22.65 -12.21
CA VAL A 153 12.79 21.81 -11.04
C VAL A 153 12.78 22.67 -9.77
N LEU A 154 11.96 22.30 -8.79
CA LEU A 154 11.94 22.88 -7.45
C LEU A 154 12.66 21.96 -6.48
N ALA A 155 13.63 22.50 -5.76
CA ALA A 155 14.46 21.76 -4.82
C ALA A 155 14.23 22.26 -3.40
N LEU A 156 13.26 21.65 -2.71
CA LEU A 156 12.78 22.08 -1.39
C LEU A 156 13.49 21.29 -0.28
N ARG A 157 14.44 21.94 0.38
CA ARG A 157 15.30 21.31 1.39
C ARG A 157 14.84 21.68 2.79
N MET A 158 14.97 20.73 3.72
CA MET A 158 14.79 21.01 5.14
C MET A 158 15.62 22.23 5.56
N PRO A 159 15.02 23.18 6.31
CA PRO A 159 15.66 24.46 6.63
C PRO A 159 17.00 24.28 7.34
N SER A 160 17.07 23.34 8.29
CA SER A 160 18.29 22.97 8.99
C SER A 160 18.40 21.45 9.18
N THR A 161 19.53 21.00 9.71
CA THR A 161 19.76 19.60 10.04
C THR A 161 18.98 19.20 11.29
N TYR A 162 18.22 18.12 11.20
CA TYR A 162 17.46 17.53 12.31
C TYR A 162 18.17 16.29 12.84
N LYS A 163 18.16 16.08 14.16
CA LYS A 163 18.60 14.80 14.77
C LYS A 163 17.35 14.08 15.26
N PRO A 164 16.96 12.95 14.66
CA PRO A 164 15.77 12.20 15.08
C PRO A 164 15.83 11.80 16.56
N ARG A 165 14.69 11.91 17.24
CA ARG A 165 14.51 11.62 18.66
C ARG A 165 13.18 10.96 18.89
N ALA A 166 13.14 10.00 19.80
CA ALA A 166 11.90 9.41 20.26
C ALA A 166 11.89 9.31 21.79
N ALA A 167 10.68 9.24 22.35
CA ALA A 167 10.48 8.97 23.76
C ALA A 167 11.06 7.59 24.14
N LYS A 168 11.23 7.35 25.46
CA LYS A 168 11.73 6.07 25.95
C LYS A 168 10.80 4.93 25.49
N GLY A 169 11.37 3.88 24.90
CA GLY A 169 10.61 2.73 24.40
C GLY A 169 9.94 2.95 23.03
N VAL A 170 10.20 4.08 22.37
CA VAL A 170 9.72 4.36 21.01
C VAL A 170 10.87 4.28 20.02
N THR A 171 10.62 3.65 18.88
CA THR A 171 11.62 3.39 17.84
C THR A 171 11.43 4.25 16.59
N ASP A 172 10.38 5.05 16.52
CA ASP A 172 10.08 5.91 15.39
C ASP A 172 10.01 7.38 15.78
N ASP A 173 10.33 8.25 14.83
CA ASP A 173 10.14 9.70 14.95
C ASP A 173 9.43 10.21 13.69
N TYR A 174 8.23 10.75 13.86
CA TYR A 174 7.43 11.35 12.81
C TYR A 174 7.53 12.87 12.93
N ARG A 175 8.28 13.48 12.03
CA ARG A 175 8.58 14.92 12.07
C ARG A 175 8.13 15.62 10.80
N CYS A 176 7.43 16.74 10.94
CA CYS A 176 7.00 17.56 9.82
C CYS A 176 7.87 18.80 9.71
N PHE A 177 8.25 19.14 8.48
CA PHE A 177 9.00 20.35 8.15
C PHE A 177 8.21 21.17 7.13
N LEU A 178 8.02 22.45 7.41
CA LEU A 178 7.36 23.37 6.48
C LEU A 178 8.36 23.88 5.44
N LEU A 179 8.03 23.72 4.16
CA LEU A 179 8.85 24.10 3.02
C LEU A 179 8.10 25.10 2.16
N ASP A 180 8.75 26.22 1.88
CA ASP A 180 8.22 27.25 1.00
C ASP A 180 8.72 27.03 -0.43
N PRO A 181 7.86 26.74 -1.42
CA PRO A 181 8.25 26.65 -2.80
C PRO A 181 8.53 28.01 -3.46
N ASP A 182 8.24 29.11 -2.77
CA ASP A 182 8.41 30.49 -3.26
C ASP A 182 7.76 30.71 -4.63
N ARG A 183 6.46 30.36 -4.72
CA ARG A 183 5.67 30.43 -5.96
C ARG A 183 4.50 31.39 -5.81
N SER A 184 4.45 32.38 -6.69
CA SER A 184 3.38 33.37 -6.79
C SER A 184 2.22 32.96 -7.69
N GLY A 185 2.39 31.92 -8.51
CA GLY A 185 1.36 31.41 -9.43
C GLY A 185 1.11 29.92 -9.24
N ASP A 186 -0.06 29.48 -9.71
CA ASP A 186 -0.44 28.07 -9.75
C ASP A 186 0.58 27.27 -10.59
N SER A 187 0.78 26.02 -10.20
CA SER A 187 1.63 25.08 -10.93
C SER A 187 1.16 23.64 -10.74
N PHE A 188 1.63 22.74 -11.60
CA PHE A 188 1.35 21.31 -11.49
C PHE A 188 2.63 20.56 -11.18
N VAL A 189 2.65 19.79 -10.10
CA VAL A 189 3.72 18.83 -9.80
C VAL A 189 3.55 17.63 -10.73
N THR A 190 4.52 17.39 -11.61
CA THR A 190 4.50 16.28 -12.60
C THR A 190 5.44 15.14 -12.21
N SER A 191 6.36 15.39 -11.27
CA SER A 191 7.15 14.35 -10.62
C SER A 191 7.59 14.80 -9.23
N ALA A 192 7.86 13.84 -8.35
CA ALA A 192 8.40 14.10 -7.03
C ALA A 192 9.40 13.02 -6.64
N ARG A 193 10.62 13.44 -6.28
CA ARG A 193 11.68 12.58 -5.77
C ARG A 193 12.18 13.11 -4.44
N ILE A 194 12.57 12.22 -3.55
CA ILE A 194 13.21 12.59 -2.29
C ILE A 194 14.69 12.23 -2.35
N GLU A 195 15.52 13.12 -1.84
CA GLU A 195 16.95 12.96 -1.59
C GLU A 195 17.15 12.93 -0.07
N PRO A 196 17.18 11.74 0.55
CA PRO A 196 17.41 11.64 1.99
C PRO A 196 18.81 12.15 2.35
N GLY A 197 18.91 13.01 3.36
CA GLY A 197 20.21 13.41 3.90
C GLY A 197 20.85 12.28 4.72
N ALA A 198 20.03 11.40 5.30
CA ALA A 198 20.45 10.23 6.06
C ALA A 198 19.64 8.98 5.65
N ALA A 199 19.94 8.43 4.47
CA ALA A 199 19.21 7.31 3.86
C ALA A 199 19.05 6.07 4.76
N LYS A 200 19.95 5.85 5.74
CA LYS A 200 19.87 4.73 6.68
C LYS A 200 18.70 4.84 7.67
N VAL A 201 18.29 6.06 8.03
CA VAL A 201 17.28 6.31 9.07
C VAL A 201 15.97 6.87 8.52
N VAL A 202 15.97 7.48 7.32
CA VAL A 202 14.74 7.96 6.67
C VAL A 202 13.97 6.75 6.11
N HIS A 203 12.86 6.41 6.77
CA HIS A 203 12.04 5.25 6.40
C HIS A 203 11.05 5.56 5.28
N HIS A 204 10.36 6.70 5.33
CA HIS A 204 9.59 7.24 4.20
C HIS A 204 9.36 8.74 4.38
N VAL A 205 8.92 9.39 3.30
CA VAL A 205 8.55 10.81 3.28
C VAL A 205 7.21 10.99 2.57
N ILE A 206 6.34 11.82 3.13
CA ILE A 206 5.08 12.23 2.50
C ILE A 206 5.10 13.75 2.37
N LEU A 207 4.76 14.25 1.19
CA LEU A 207 4.62 15.66 0.90
C LEU A 207 3.14 16.02 0.89
N PHE A 208 2.77 16.99 1.72
CA PHE A 208 1.41 17.49 1.83
C PHE A 208 1.34 18.94 1.37
N ARG A 209 0.35 19.25 0.54
CA ARG A 209 -0.04 20.62 0.18
C ARG A 209 -0.62 21.31 1.42
N VAL A 210 -0.12 22.51 1.69
CA VAL A 210 -0.69 23.46 2.65
C VAL A 210 -1.34 24.55 1.82
N SER A 211 -2.66 24.72 1.93
CA SER A 211 -3.34 25.81 1.21
C SER A 211 -2.88 27.17 1.77
N ARG A 212 -3.02 28.24 0.98
CA ARG A 212 -2.68 29.60 1.43
C ARG A 212 -3.32 29.96 2.78
N GLY A 213 -4.57 29.54 3.00
CA GLY A 213 -5.31 29.77 4.25
C GLY A 213 -4.72 29.03 5.45
N GLN A 214 -4.02 27.92 5.23
CA GLN A 214 -3.44 27.07 6.28
C GLN A 214 -1.98 27.42 6.61
N VAL A 215 -1.32 28.28 5.84
CA VAL A 215 0.09 28.61 6.04
C VAL A 215 0.33 29.22 7.43
N ALA A 216 -0.57 30.08 7.90
CA ALA A 216 -0.46 30.67 9.24
C ALA A 216 -0.53 29.59 10.34
N ASP A 217 -1.37 28.58 10.17
CA ASP A 217 -1.54 27.48 11.12
C ASP A 217 -0.31 26.57 11.12
N ALA A 218 0.23 26.26 9.95
CA ALA A 218 1.46 25.49 9.81
C ALA A 218 2.65 26.19 10.49
N LYS A 219 2.76 27.52 10.31
CA LYS A 219 3.78 28.34 11.00
C LYS A 219 3.60 28.34 12.51
N ARG A 220 2.36 28.34 13.02
CA ARG A 220 2.10 28.22 14.47
C ARG A 220 2.47 26.85 15.01
N LEU A 221 2.19 25.76 14.29
CA LEU A 221 2.63 24.41 14.66
C LEU A 221 4.16 24.31 14.72
N ASP A 222 4.85 24.84 13.70
CA ASP A 222 6.32 24.82 13.63
C ASP A 222 6.96 25.64 14.74
N SER A 223 6.52 26.90 14.93
CA SER A 223 7.07 27.79 15.95
C SER A 223 6.70 27.40 17.40
N GLY A 224 5.57 26.72 17.60
CA GLY A 224 5.14 26.23 18.91
C GLY A 224 5.81 24.93 19.33
N ALA A 225 6.49 24.23 18.43
CA ALA A 225 7.13 22.97 18.71
C ALA A 225 8.57 23.14 19.23
N ALA A 226 9.00 22.24 20.10
CA ALA A 226 10.39 22.20 20.54
C ALA A 226 11.31 21.69 19.42
N GLY A 227 12.25 22.53 18.99
CA GLY A 227 13.24 22.19 17.95
C GLY A 227 12.72 22.36 16.53
N LEU A 228 13.45 21.85 15.54
CA LEU A 228 13.12 22.03 14.12
C LEU A 228 11.91 21.17 13.70
N GLY A 229 10.86 21.76 13.13
CA GLY A 229 9.65 21.02 12.74
C GLY A 229 8.75 20.70 13.94
N TRP A 230 7.69 19.94 13.72
CA TRP A 230 6.79 19.47 14.79
C TRP A 230 6.53 17.96 14.70
N ASN A 231 6.15 17.34 15.83
CA ASN A 231 5.68 15.95 15.81
C ASN A 231 4.37 15.87 15.02
N CYS A 232 4.29 14.94 14.08
CA CYS A 232 3.13 14.80 13.22
C CYS A 232 2.83 13.32 12.92
N PHE A 233 2.70 12.52 13.98
CA PHE A 233 2.24 11.14 13.87
C PHE A 233 0.79 11.09 13.36
N GLY A 234 0.51 10.26 12.36
CA GLY A 234 -0.83 10.07 11.80
C GLY A 234 -1.34 11.17 10.86
N GLY A 235 -0.59 12.25 10.63
CA GLY A 235 -0.96 13.34 9.73
C GLY A 235 -0.22 14.64 10.05
N THR A 236 -0.47 15.71 9.29
CA THR A 236 0.25 16.99 9.46
C THR A 236 -0.14 17.79 10.71
N GLY A 237 -1.26 17.44 11.36
CA GLY A 237 -1.85 18.24 12.45
C GLY A 237 -2.62 19.48 11.96
N LEU A 238 -2.63 19.74 10.64
CA LEU A 238 -3.48 20.75 10.03
C LEU A 238 -4.88 20.17 9.78
N PRO A 239 -5.94 21.01 9.73
CA PRO A 239 -7.25 20.58 9.28
C PRO A 239 -7.16 19.88 7.92
N THR A 240 -7.88 18.77 7.76
CA THR A 240 -8.00 18.11 6.45
C THR A 240 -8.78 18.97 5.49
N GLY A 241 -8.40 18.98 4.21
CA GLY A 241 -9.00 19.85 3.19
C GLY A 241 -8.52 21.31 3.30
N ASP A 242 -9.21 22.23 2.63
CA ASP A 242 -8.92 23.67 2.68
C ASP A 242 -9.81 24.45 3.69
N GLY A 243 -10.60 23.73 4.49
CA GLY A 243 -11.53 24.28 5.46
C GLY A 243 -12.90 24.68 4.90
N SER A 244 -13.15 24.49 3.60
CA SER A 244 -14.42 24.86 2.94
C SER A 244 -15.41 23.70 2.74
N GLY A 245 -14.97 22.45 2.95
CA GLY A 245 -15.73 21.24 2.64
C GLY A 245 -15.93 20.29 3.82
N SER A 246 -16.70 19.24 3.58
CA SER A 246 -16.89 18.16 4.55
C SER A 246 -15.61 17.33 4.73
N ILE A 247 -15.55 16.50 5.78
CA ILE A 247 -14.50 15.49 5.94
C ILE A 247 -14.45 14.54 4.72
N GLN A 248 -15.60 14.26 4.10
CA GLN A 248 -15.69 13.41 2.93
C GLN A 248 -14.97 14.05 1.73
N ASP A 249 -15.15 15.36 1.53
CA ASP A 249 -14.49 16.13 0.48
C ASP A 249 -12.98 16.16 0.69
N SER A 250 -12.56 16.37 1.95
CA SER A 250 -11.16 16.36 2.35
C SER A 250 -10.46 15.01 2.13
N LEU A 251 -11.21 13.91 2.19
CA LEU A 251 -10.72 12.57 1.91
C LEU A 251 -10.74 12.25 0.41
N ASN A 252 -11.62 12.89 -0.37
CA ASN A 252 -11.69 12.74 -1.83
C ASN A 252 -10.63 13.58 -2.57
N ASP A 253 -10.31 14.77 -2.05
CA ASP A 253 -9.18 15.60 -2.48
C ASP A 253 -8.19 15.76 -1.31
N ALA A 254 -7.58 14.64 -0.93
CA ALA A 254 -6.54 14.64 0.08
C ALA A 254 -5.39 15.54 -0.36
N ASN A 255 -4.84 16.29 0.58
CA ASN A 255 -3.75 17.23 0.35
C ASN A 255 -2.39 16.55 0.07
N TRP A 256 -2.36 15.31 -0.39
CA TRP A 256 -1.12 14.61 -0.74
C TRP A 256 -0.59 15.09 -2.09
N VAL A 257 0.67 15.52 -2.09
CA VAL A 257 1.42 15.87 -3.31
C VAL A 257 2.19 14.65 -3.81
N ALA A 258 2.87 13.95 -2.91
CA ALA A 258 3.63 12.75 -3.22
C ALA A 258 3.95 11.94 -1.96
N ALA A 259 4.23 10.65 -2.14
CA ALA A 259 4.79 9.79 -1.10
C ALA A 259 6.04 9.09 -1.65
N TRP A 260 7.03 8.86 -0.81
CA TRP A 260 8.28 8.22 -1.18
C TRP A 260 8.74 7.27 -0.09
N ALA A 261 9.24 6.10 -0.48
CA ALA A 261 9.96 5.18 0.39
C ALA A 261 11.24 4.69 -0.32
N PRO A 262 12.28 4.24 0.41
CA PRO A 262 13.48 3.71 -0.19
C PRO A 262 13.17 2.58 -1.18
N GLY A 263 13.87 2.57 -2.32
CA GLY A 263 13.57 1.69 -3.46
C GLY A 263 12.56 2.27 -4.46
N TRP A 264 11.71 3.23 -4.07
CA TRP A 264 10.82 3.92 -5.01
C TRP A 264 11.51 5.13 -5.67
N GLY A 265 11.31 5.27 -6.99
CA GLY A 265 12.12 6.13 -7.85
C GLY A 265 11.65 7.58 -8.00
N GLY A 266 10.47 7.94 -7.49
CA GLY A 266 9.88 9.25 -7.77
C GLY A 266 9.53 9.41 -9.24
N ASN A 267 8.74 8.46 -9.76
CA ASN A 267 8.39 8.40 -11.17
C ASN A 267 7.60 9.64 -11.61
N ARG A 268 7.68 9.96 -12.90
CA ARG A 268 6.76 10.93 -13.51
C ARG A 268 5.33 10.41 -13.38
N LEU A 269 4.40 11.31 -13.11
CA LEU A 269 2.98 11.07 -13.25
C LEU A 269 2.63 10.78 -14.73
N PRO A 270 1.49 10.13 -15.01
CA PRO A 270 1.02 9.90 -16.37
C PRO A 270 1.09 11.15 -17.24
N GLN A 271 1.41 10.98 -18.52
CA GLN A 271 1.50 12.09 -19.47
C GLN A 271 0.20 12.89 -19.50
N GLY A 272 0.32 14.23 -19.53
CA GLY A 272 -0.83 15.14 -19.55
C GLY A 272 -1.47 15.37 -18.17
N THR A 273 -0.91 14.81 -17.10
CA THR A 273 -1.46 14.93 -15.75
C THR A 273 -0.47 15.54 -14.76
N GLY A 274 -0.98 16.09 -13.65
CA GLY A 274 -0.15 16.60 -12.57
C GLY A 274 -0.94 16.90 -11.31
N VAL A 275 -0.28 16.96 -10.15
CA VAL A 275 -0.94 17.38 -8.90
C VAL A 275 -0.92 18.90 -8.81
N LEU A 276 -2.09 19.52 -8.69
CA LEU A 276 -2.20 20.98 -8.59
C LEU A 276 -1.61 21.50 -7.27
N LEU A 277 -0.70 22.47 -7.40
CA LEU A 277 -0.16 23.29 -6.33
C LEU A 277 -0.58 24.75 -6.58
N PRO A 278 -1.66 25.22 -5.91
CA PRO A 278 -2.14 26.59 -6.04
C PRO A 278 -1.12 27.65 -5.59
N ALA A 279 -1.27 28.87 -6.10
CA ALA A 279 -0.47 30.02 -5.72
C ALA A 279 -0.49 30.27 -4.22
N GLY A 280 0.69 30.52 -3.64
CA GLY A 280 0.84 30.75 -2.20
C GLY A 280 0.65 29.50 -1.33
N SER A 281 0.53 28.30 -1.92
CA SER A 281 0.65 27.07 -1.17
C SER A 281 2.08 26.83 -0.68
N GLN A 282 2.19 26.24 0.51
CA GLN A 282 3.43 25.67 1.01
C GLN A 282 3.35 24.14 1.03
N ILE A 283 4.45 23.48 1.36
CA ILE A 283 4.51 22.02 1.43
C ILE A 283 4.98 21.59 2.81
N VAL A 284 4.23 20.70 3.45
CA VAL A 284 4.73 19.96 4.62
C VAL A 284 5.43 18.70 4.13
N MET A 285 6.71 18.56 4.48
CA MET A 285 7.45 17.32 4.34
C MET A 285 7.39 16.56 5.67
N GLN A 286 6.56 15.53 5.73
CA GLN A 286 6.57 14.58 6.84
C GLN A 286 7.65 13.54 6.59
N VAL A 287 8.58 13.41 7.53
CA VAL A 287 9.62 12.38 7.52
C VAL A 287 9.36 11.42 8.65
N HIS A 288 9.23 10.14 8.31
CA HIS A 288 9.23 9.04 9.28
C HIS A 288 10.66 8.49 9.38
N TYR A 289 11.26 8.60 10.56
CA TYR A 289 12.57 8.04 10.87
C TYR A 289 12.46 6.73 11.63
N ASN A 290 13.16 5.69 11.17
CA ASN A 290 13.31 4.43 11.87
C ASN A 290 14.60 4.45 12.72
N LEU A 291 14.44 4.56 14.03
CA LEU A 291 15.55 4.67 14.98
C LEU A 291 16.20 3.35 15.34
N LEU A 292 15.64 2.20 14.94
CA LEU A 292 16.34 0.90 15.01
C LEU A 292 17.58 0.90 14.13
N ASN A 293 17.59 1.71 13.06
CA ASN A 293 18.70 1.85 12.13
C ASN A 293 19.70 2.96 12.52
N GLY A 294 19.49 3.61 13.67
CA GLY A 294 20.36 4.65 14.22
C GLY A 294 19.68 6.01 14.33
N ARG A 295 20.47 7.03 14.69
CA ARG A 295 19.97 8.40 14.96
C ARG A 295 20.79 9.45 14.23
N THR A 296 21.19 9.12 13.00
CA THR A 296 21.99 10.00 12.14
C THR A 296 21.24 11.30 11.87
N ARG A 297 21.97 12.41 11.90
CA ARG A 297 21.43 13.72 11.54
C ARG A 297 21.01 13.74 10.08
N ASP A 298 19.83 14.27 9.80
CA ASP A 298 19.21 14.31 8.48
C ASP A 298 18.96 15.76 8.02
N ARG A 299 19.04 15.97 6.71
CA ARG A 299 18.64 17.22 6.04
C ARG A 299 18.14 16.89 4.65
N SER A 300 17.05 16.12 4.60
CA SER A 300 16.40 15.67 3.38
C SER A 300 15.94 16.81 2.49
N ARG A 301 15.84 16.53 1.18
CA ARG A 301 15.33 17.46 0.16
C ARG A 301 14.29 16.78 -0.73
N ALA A 302 13.19 17.47 -1.02
CA ALA A 302 12.27 17.11 -2.08
C ALA A 302 12.69 17.79 -3.38
N VAL A 303 12.73 17.04 -4.47
CA VAL A 303 12.98 17.52 -5.82
C VAL A 303 11.72 17.27 -6.63
N LEU A 304 11.02 18.35 -6.97
CA LEU A 304 9.78 18.34 -7.73
C LEU A 304 10.04 18.82 -9.15
N THR A 305 9.51 18.13 -10.14
CA THR A 305 9.35 18.71 -11.48
C THR A 305 7.97 19.36 -11.53
N VAL A 306 7.91 20.60 -11.98
CA VAL A 306 6.68 21.37 -12.02
C VAL A 306 6.45 22.00 -13.39
N ALA A 307 5.22 21.88 -13.88
CA ALA A 307 4.72 22.54 -15.07
C ALA A 307 3.95 23.84 -14.69
N PRO A 308 4.00 24.88 -15.53
CA PRO A 308 3.18 26.08 -15.33
C PRO A 308 1.70 25.77 -15.57
N SER A 309 0.80 26.56 -15.00
CA SER A 309 -0.65 26.37 -15.25
C SER A 309 -1.05 26.48 -16.71
N ALA A 310 -0.32 27.25 -17.52
CA ALA A 310 -0.53 27.34 -18.97
C ALA A 310 -0.34 26.01 -19.71
N ALA A 311 0.25 24.98 -19.07
CA ALA A 311 0.36 23.64 -19.62
C ALA A 311 -0.98 22.88 -19.68
N ASN A 312 -2.06 23.40 -19.05
CA ASN A 312 -3.42 22.85 -19.10
C ASN A 312 -3.48 21.34 -18.79
N LEU A 313 -2.71 20.90 -17.79
CA LEU A 313 -2.69 19.49 -17.37
C LEU A 313 -3.99 19.10 -16.67
N THR A 314 -4.38 17.83 -16.80
CA THR A 314 -5.47 17.26 -15.99
C THR A 314 -4.99 17.10 -14.55
N PRO A 315 -5.67 17.72 -13.56
CA PRO A 315 -5.31 17.55 -12.16
C PRO A 315 -5.49 16.10 -11.72
N LEU A 316 -4.46 15.49 -11.15
CA LEU A 316 -4.60 14.25 -10.39
C LEU A 316 -5.06 14.57 -8.98
N GLN A 317 -6.17 13.94 -8.59
CA GLN A 317 -6.66 13.96 -7.22
C GLN A 317 -6.07 12.78 -6.45
N THR A 318 -5.70 13.02 -5.20
CA THR A 318 -5.37 11.95 -4.28
C THR A 318 -6.56 11.68 -3.39
N MET A 319 -7.02 10.43 -3.35
CA MET A 319 -8.05 10.01 -2.43
C MET A 319 -7.42 9.27 -1.25
N LEU A 320 -7.72 9.71 -0.03
CA LEU A 320 -7.38 8.97 1.18
C LEU A 320 -8.50 7.98 1.49
N LEU A 321 -8.13 6.70 1.57
CA LEU A 321 -9.03 5.60 1.89
C LEU A 321 -8.69 5.04 3.28
N PRO A 322 -9.02 5.75 4.36
CA PRO A 322 -8.70 5.28 5.70
C PRO A 322 -9.66 4.14 6.09
N ALA A 323 -9.18 3.21 6.90
CA ALA A 323 -9.99 2.12 7.45
C ALA A 323 -9.73 1.98 8.96
N PRO A 324 -10.71 1.50 9.74
CA PRO A 324 -10.54 1.31 11.18
C PRO A 324 -9.43 0.30 11.48
N VAL A 325 -8.68 0.52 12.56
CA VAL A 325 -7.60 -0.39 12.98
C VAL A 325 -7.90 -0.87 14.40
N GLU A 326 -8.36 -2.11 14.51
CA GLU A 326 -8.66 -2.79 15.77
C GLU A 326 -8.03 -4.20 15.72
N ILE A 327 -6.70 -4.26 15.75
CA ILE A 327 -5.95 -5.51 15.57
C ILE A 327 -5.96 -6.28 16.90
N PRO A 328 -6.45 -7.54 16.93
CA PRO A 328 -6.36 -8.36 18.13
C PRO A 328 -4.91 -8.84 18.34
N CYS A 329 -4.55 -9.17 19.59
CA CYS A 329 -3.33 -9.94 19.82
C CYS A 329 -3.35 -11.26 19.03
N ALA A 330 -2.18 -11.68 18.56
CA ALA A 330 -2.09 -12.92 17.81
C ALA A 330 -2.49 -14.11 18.70
N LYS A 331 -2.92 -15.20 18.06
CA LYS A 331 -3.42 -16.38 18.77
C LYS A 331 -2.35 -16.92 19.73
N GLY A 332 -2.67 -16.95 21.02
CA GLY A 332 -1.79 -17.45 22.07
C GLY A 332 -0.82 -16.41 22.64
N GLU A 333 -0.77 -15.20 22.08
CA GLU A 333 -0.01 -14.10 22.66
C GLU A 333 -0.80 -13.43 23.79
N GLN A 334 -0.07 -13.01 24.82
CA GLN A 334 -0.59 -12.24 25.93
C GLN A 334 0.36 -11.09 26.23
N GLY A 335 -0.21 -9.98 26.68
CA GLY A 335 0.56 -8.79 27.01
C GLY A 335 -0.35 -7.63 27.34
N ARG A 336 0.22 -6.60 27.98
CA ARG A 336 -0.53 -5.40 28.38
C ARG A 336 -1.25 -4.75 27.19
N LEU A 337 -0.60 -4.69 26.02
CA LEU A 337 -1.17 -4.07 24.82
C LEU A 337 -2.25 -4.94 24.13
N CYS A 338 -2.54 -6.14 24.65
CA CYS A 338 -3.71 -6.91 24.22
C CYS A 338 -5.01 -6.32 24.78
N ASP A 339 -4.94 -5.53 25.85
CA ASP A 339 -6.05 -4.71 26.30
C ASP A 339 -6.12 -3.43 25.49
N ARG A 340 -7.30 -3.13 24.95
CA ARG A 340 -7.51 -1.98 24.07
C ARG A 340 -7.30 -0.64 24.78
N ASN A 341 -7.72 -0.51 26.04
CA ASN A 341 -7.56 0.72 26.79
C ASN A 341 -6.08 0.97 27.09
N GLU A 342 -5.35 -0.08 27.43
CA GLU A 342 -3.89 -0.04 27.59
C GLU A 342 -3.18 0.34 26.28
N ALA A 343 -3.63 -0.18 25.14
CA ALA A 343 -3.10 0.19 23.83
C ALA A 343 -3.36 1.67 23.49
N LEU A 344 -4.56 2.20 23.78
CA LEU A 344 -4.87 3.62 23.58
C LEU A 344 -4.10 4.54 24.53
N PHE A 345 -3.88 4.10 25.78
CA PHE A 345 -3.06 4.83 26.75
C PHE A 345 -1.59 4.85 26.32
N ASP A 346 -1.07 3.72 25.86
CA ASP A 346 0.28 3.63 25.30
C ASP A 346 0.44 4.56 24.07
N LEU A 347 -0.54 4.55 23.17
CA LEU A 347 -0.55 5.45 22.00
C LEU A 347 -0.56 6.94 22.42
N THR A 348 -1.37 7.29 23.43
CA THR A 348 -1.43 8.64 24.00
C THR A 348 -0.09 9.06 24.60
N SER A 349 0.53 8.17 25.38
CA SER A 349 1.83 8.41 26.01
C SER A 349 2.93 8.65 24.98
N LYS A 350 2.90 7.93 23.86
CA LYS A 350 3.91 8.02 22.80
C LYS A 350 3.74 9.21 21.87
N TYR A 351 2.50 9.52 21.48
CA TYR A 351 2.21 10.44 20.37
C TYR A 351 1.23 11.58 20.72
N GLY A 352 0.77 11.65 21.98
CA GLY A 352 -0.17 12.66 22.46
C GLY A 352 -1.64 12.23 22.33
N SER A 353 -2.52 13.00 22.98
CA SER A 353 -3.95 12.68 23.13
C SER A 353 -4.70 12.54 21.81
N GLN A 354 -4.33 13.33 20.80
CA GLN A 354 -4.96 13.27 19.47
C GLN A 354 -4.85 11.87 18.84
N ALA A 355 -3.75 11.17 19.08
CA ALA A 355 -3.53 9.84 18.51
C ALA A 355 -4.57 8.81 19.00
N ALA A 356 -5.04 8.91 20.24
CA ALA A 356 -6.03 7.98 20.81
C ALA A 356 -7.46 8.20 20.30
N PHE A 357 -7.77 9.37 19.73
CA PHE A 357 -9.09 9.62 19.15
C PHE A 357 -9.22 9.08 17.71
N VAL A 358 -8.10 8.87 17.01
CA VAL A 358 -8.10 8.42 15.61
C VAL A 358 -8.84 7.08 15.43
N PRO A 359 -8.61 6.01 16.23
CA PRO A 359 -9.32 4.74 16.05
C PRO A 359 -10.85 4.88 16.15
N ALA A 360 -11.34 5.63 17.15
CA ALA A 360 -12.76 5.88 17.33
C ALA A 360 -13.36 6.70 16.16
N GLY A 361 -12.65 7.74 15.71
CA GLY A 361 -13.06 8.55 14.57
C GLY A 361 -13.16 7.73 13.27
N LEU A 362 -12.22 6.80 13.05
CA LEU A 362 -12.23 5.89 11.91
C LEU A 362 -13.41 4.92 11.95
N LEU A 363 -13.74 4.36 13.13
CA LEU A 363 -14.93 3.52 13.27
C LEU A 363 -16.19 4.30 12.90
N ILE A 364 -16.36 5.54 13.39
CA ILE A 364 -17.52 6.37 13.08
C ILE A 364 -17.57 6.68 11.57
N LEU A 365 -16.45 7.11 10.99
CA LEU A 365 -16.33 7.40 9.56
C LEU A 365 -16.77 6.21 8.69
N CYS A 366 -16.43 5.00 9.12
CA CYS A 366 -16.70 3.76 8.41
C CYS A 366 -18.00 3.08 8.87
N ARG A 367 -18.90 3.81 9.55
CA ARG A 367 -20.20 3.33 10.04
C ARG A 367 -20.12 2.14 11.01
N GLY A 368 -18.99 1.99 11.68
CA GLY A 368 -18.74 1.04 12.76
C GLY A 368 -19.19 1.58 14.12
N ASN A 369 -19.11 0.73 15.15
CA ASN A 369 -19.45 1.08 16.53
C ASN A 369 -18.19 1.43 17.32
N ALA A 370 -17.98 2.71 17.61
CA ALA A 370 -16.84 3.18 18.41
C ALA A 370 -16.94 2.82 19.91
N ALA A 371 -18.14 2.57 20.43
CA ALA A 371 -18.36 2.18 21.82
C ALA A 371 -18.14 0.67 22.04
N ASN A 372 -18.31 -0.14 20.99
CA ASN A 372 -18.03 -1.58 21.01
C ASN A 372 -17.30 -2.01 19.73
N PRO A 373 -16.01 -1.65 19.60
CA PRO A 373 -15.20 -1.97 18.44
C PRO A 373 -15.02 -3.48 18.31
N ARG A 374 -15.10 -3.98 17.07
CA ARG A 374 -14.80 -5.38 16.78
C ARG A 374 -13.36 -5.51 16.33
N ALA A 375 -12.58 -6.26 17.10
CA ALA A 375 -11.22 -6.57 16.70
C ALA A 375 -11.21 -7.57 15.53
N GLY A 376 -10.27 -7.40 14.61
CA GLY A 376 -10.08 -8.31 13.48
C GLY A 376 -8.82 -8.01 12.69
N ALA A 377 -8.30 -9.03 12.01
CA ALA A 377 -7.20 -8.87 11.04
C ALA A 377 -7.66 -8.19 9.73
N VAL A 378 -8.97 -7.99 9.56
CA VAL A 378 -9.56 -7.35 8.39
C VAL A 378 -10.57 -6.31 8.87
N SER A 379 -10.41 -5.09 8.38
CA SER A 379 -11.34 -3.97 8.55
C SER A 379 -11.89 -3.53 7.20
N THR A 380 -13.10 -2.98 7.20
CA THR A 380 -13.74 -2.49 5.97
C THR A 380 -14.24 -1.07 6.16
N CYS A 381 -14.13 -0.26 5.10
CA CYS A 381 -14.68 1.08 5.04
C CYS A 381 -15.16 1.34 3.61
N ASP A 382 -16.46 1.39 3.41
CA ASP A 382 -17.01 1.55 2.07
C ASP A 382 -17.02 3.02 1.64
N ARG A 383 -16.51 3.27 0.44
CA ARG A 383 -16.50 4.59 -0.21
C ARG A 383 -17.14 4.46 -1.58
N ARG A 384 -18.18 5.25 -1.84
CA ARG A 384 -18.85 5.28 -3.14
C ARG A 384 -18.17 6.31 -4.04
N LEU A 385 -17.67 5.86 -5.19
CA LEU A 385 -17.27 6.75 -6.29
C LEU A 385 -18.52 7.09 -7.11
N THR A 386 -18.75 8.37 -7.37
CA THR A 386 -19.95 8.86 -8.07
C THR A 386 -19.69 9.19 -9.53
N GLN A 387 -18.44 9.12 -9.98
CA GLN A 387 -18.01 9.43 -11.35
C GLN A 387 -17.05 8.36 -11.87
N PRO A 388 -16.98 8.14 -13.20
CA PRO A 388 -15.96 7.30 -13.80
C PRO A 388 -14.56 7.74 -13.34
N THR A 389 -13.76 6.81 -12.83
CA THR A 389 -12.46 7.09 -12.20
C THR A 389 -11.40 6.12 -12.73
N THR A 390 -10.27 6.65 -13.20
CA THR A 390 -9.08 5.86 -13.56
C THR A 390 -8.07 5.92 -12.42
N ILE A 391 -7.68 4.77 -11.88
CA ILE A 391 -6.72 4.71 -10.79
C ILE A 391 -5.32 4.48 -11.34
N HIS A 392 -4.44 5.46 -11.17
CA HIS A 392 -3.06 5.39 -11.65
C HIS A 392 -2.11 4.77 -10.64
N VAL A 393 -2.30 5.06 -9.35
CA VAL A 393 -1.43 4.59 -8.27
C VAL A 393 -2.26 4.32 -7.03
N ALA A 394 -1.96 3.21 -6.35
CA ALA A 394 -2.30 3.02 -4.94
C ALA A 394 -1.03 2.82 -4.13
N ALA A 395 -1.02 3.43 -2.95
CA ALA A 395 0.01 3.23 -1.95
C ALA A 395 -0.68 2.95 -0.61
N GLY A 396 -0.23 1.92 0.08
CA GLY A 396 -0.57 1.70 1.48
C GLY A 396 0.36 2.50 2.36
N HIS A 397 -0.16 3.04 3.45
CA HIS A 397 0.63 3.58 4.54
C HIS A 397 0.16 2.93 5.84
N MET A 398 1.13 2.40 6.58
CA MET A 398 0.94 1.66 7.82
C MET A 398 2.08 2.02 8.77
N HIS A 399 1.80 1.93 10.07
CA HIS A 399 2.82 2.04 11.12
C HIS A 399 3.40 0.64 11.41
N LEU A 400 4.05 0.45 12.56
CA LEU A 400 4.86 -0.74 12.88
C LEU A 400 4.15 -2.11 12.81
N LEU A 401 2.84 -2.17 13.06
CA LEU A 401 2.10 -3.44 13.15
C LEU A 401 1.34 -3.82 11.86
N GLY A 402 1.32 -2.92 10.87
CA GLY A 402 0.53 -3.12 9.64
C GLY A 402 1.28 -3.83 8.53
#